data_AF-A0A955LZC9-F1
#
_entry.id   AF-A0A955LZC9-F1
#
_cell.length_a   1.000
_cell.length_b   1.000
_cell.length_c   1.000
_cell.angle_alpha   90.00
_cell.angle_beta   90.00
_cell.angle_gamma   90.00
#
_symmetry.space_group_name_H-M   'P 1'
#
loop_
_entity.id
_entity.type
_entity.pdbx_description
1 polymer ?
#
loop_
_entity_poly.entity_id
_entity_poly.type
_entity_poly.pdbx_seq_one_letter_code
_entity_poly.pdbx_strand_id
1 'polypeptide(L)' 'MTTQQERGQKTRERMLRTAFDLFHQKGVNATSVDEVLEKSGTGKSQFYYYFKSKEGLVH' A
#
# COMPACT_ATOMS: atom_id res chain seq x y z
N MET A 1 14.34 6.23 21.28
CA MET A 1 12.91 6.56 21.09
C MET A 1 12.65 6.80 19.60
N THR A 2 12.48 5.76 18.77
CA THR A 2 12.19 5.91 17.31
C THR A 2 11.47 4.71 16.67
N THR A 3 10.98 3.73 17.44
CA THR A 3 10.51 2.45 16.89
C THR A 3 9.14 2.52 16.19
N GLN A 4 8.30 3.52 16.52
CA GLN A 4 6.94 3.59 15.96
C GLN A 4 6.90 4.25 14.57
N GLN A 5 7.70 5.30 14.35
CA GLN A 5 7.79 5.97 13.05
C GLN A 5 8.43 5.06 11.98
N GLU A 6 9.49 4.33 12.34
CA GLU A 6 10.14 3.36 11.44
C GLU A 6 9.21 2.22 11.02
N ARG A 7 8.39 1.69 11.94
CA ARG A 7 7.39 0.66 11.63
C ARG A 7 6.30 1.19 10.70
N GLY A 8 5.91 2.44 10.87
CA GLY A 8 4.95 3.11 9.99
C GLY A 8 5.48 3.25 8.57
N GLN A 9 6.71 3.76 8.43
CA GLN A 9 7.37 3.89 7.13
C GLN A 9 7.51 2.55 6.40
N LYS A 10 7.98 1.50 7.09
CA LYS A 10 8.07 0.15 6.51
C LYS A 10 6.72 -0.39 6.04
N THR A 11 5.64 -0.04 6.74
CA THR A 11 4.28 -0.45 6.35
C THR A 11 3.84 0.27 5.08
N ARG A 12 4.09 1.58 4.99
CA ARG A 12 3.82 2.36 3.78
C ARG A 12 4.63 1.86 2.58
N GLU A 13 5.91 1.57 2.77
CA GLU A 13 6.79 1.05 1.71
C GLU A 13 6.33 -0.30 1.18
N ARG A 14 5.86 -1.22 2.05
CA ARG A 14 5.29 -2.50 1.60
C ARG A 14 4.06 -2.28 0.71
N MET A 15 3.14 -1.40 1.10
CA MET A 15 1.95 -1.10 0.29
C MET A 15 2.33 -0.55 -1.09
N LEU A 16 3.27 0.40 -1.15
CA LEU A 16 3.74 0.98 -2.41
C LEU A 16 4.43 -0.03 -3.31
N ARG A 17 5.33 -0.84 -2.75
CA ARG A 17 6.04 -1.86 -3.52
C ARG A 17 5.09 -2.89 -4.11
N THR A 18 4.16 -3.40 -3.30
CA THR A 18 3.12 -4.34 -3.77
C THR A 18 2.23 -3.70 -4.83
N ALA A 19 1.80 -2.45 -4.64
CA ALA A 19 1.00 -1.73 -5.61
C ALA A 19 1.74 -1.57 -6.94
N PHE A 20 3.02 -1.17 -6.90
CA PHE A 20 3.86 -1.05 -8.09
C PHE A 20 3.97 -2.37 -8.86
N ASP A 21 4.23 -3.48 -8.16
CA ASP A 21 4.31 -4.80 -8.78
C ASP A 21 2.99 -5.19 -9.47
N LEU A 22 1.85 -4.94 -8.82
CA LEU A 22 0.52 -5.20 -9.39
C LEU A 22 0.20 -4.29 -10.58
N PHE A 23 0.52 -3.01 -10.46
CA PHE A 23 0.34 -2.04 -11.54
C PHE A 23 1.17 -2.40 -12.76
N HIS A 24 2.39 -2.89 -12.56
CA HIS A 24 3.24 -3.35 -13.65
C HIS A 24 2.70 -4.63 -14.31
N GLN A 25 2.15 -5.56 -13.52
CA GLN A 25 1.67 -6.85 -14.04
C GLN A 25 0.34 -6.75 -14.80
N LYS A 26 -0.60 -5.91 -14.35
CA LYS A 26 -1.96 -5.87 -14.90
C LYS A 26 -2.58 -4.48 -15.05
N GLY A 27 -1.82 -3.43 -14.74
CA GLY A 27 -2.28 -2.05 -14.82
C GLY A 27 -3.04 -1.59 -13.57
N VAL A 28 -3.13 -0.27 -13.43
CA VAL A 28 -3.77 0.41 -12.30
C VAL A 28 -5.27 0.10 -12.22
N ASN A 29 -5.96 0.04 -13.37
CA ASN A 29 -7.41 -0.18 -13.41
C ASN A 29 -7.80 -1.60 -12.95
N ALA A 30 -7.01 -2.62 -13.29
CA ALA A 30 -7.27 -4.01 -12.91
C ALA A 30 -6.78 -4.37 -11.49
N THR A 31 -6.13 -3.44 -10.80
CA THR A 31 -5.65 -3.61 -9.43
C THR A 31 -6.64 -3.00 -8.45
N SER A 32 -7.04 -3.76 -7.41
CA SER A 32 -7.92 -3.30 -6.35
C SER A 32 -7.13 -2.94 -5.08
N VAL A 33 -7.71 -2.09 -4.21
CA VAL A 33 -7.10 -1.81 -2.90
C VAL A 33 -6.99 -3.09 -2.09
N ASP A 34 -8.06 -3.90 -2.03
CA ASP A 34 -8.08 -5.13 -1.23
C ASP A 34 -6.96 -6.11 -1.61
N GLU A 35 -6.65 -6.23 -2.90
CA GLU A 35 -5.54 -7.08 -3.38
C GLU A 35 -4.16 -6.54 -2.98
N VAL A 36 -3.97 -5.22 -2.98
CA VAL A 36 -2.75 -4.58 -2.45
C VAL A 36 -2.61 -4.90 -0.96
N LEU A 37 -3.71 -4.84 -0.20
CA LEU A 37 -3.70 -5.14 1.24
C LEU A 37 -3.35 -6.59 1.52
N GLU A 38 -3.99 -7.51 0.80
CA GLU A 38 -3.75 -8.94 0.90
C GLU A 38 -2.28 -9.28 0.60
N LYS A 39 -1.76 -8.81 -0.54
CA LYS A 39 -0.38 -9.11 -0.97
C LYS A 39 0.70 -8.38 -0.16
N SER A 40 0.40 -7.21 0.41
CA SER A 40 1.35 -6.46 1.24
C SER A 40 1.34 -6.89 2.72
N GLY A 41 0.37 -7.73 3.10
CA GLY A 41 0.15 -8.15 4.49
C GLY A 41 -0.25 -6.98 5.39
N THR A 42 -1.06 -6.05 4.88
CA THR A 42 -1.48 -4.85 5.61
C THR A 42 -2.99 -4.75 5.74
N GLY A 43 -3.46 -4.02 6.76
CA GLY A 43 -4.89 -3.88 7.05
C GLY A 43 -5.53 -2.63 6.42
N LYS A 44 -6.85 -2.65 6.23
CA LYS A 44 -7.63 -1.49 5.74
C LYS A 44 -7.39 -0.23 6.56
N SER A 45 -7.39 -0.33 7.89
CA SER A 45 -7.17 0.84 8.76
C SER A 45 -5.78 1.46 8.57
N GLN A 46 -4.76 0.63 8.33
CA GLN A 46 -3.40 1.11 8.04
C GLN A 46 -3.35 1.77 6.67
N PHE A 47 -4.05 1.23 5.68
CA PHE A 47 -4.13 1.83 4.36
C PHE A 47 -4.76 3.21 4.43
N TYR A 48 -5.95 3.34 5.01
CA TYR A 48 -6.66 4.62 5.11
C TYR A 48 -5.97 5.66 5.99
N TYR A 49 -5.02 5.23 6.83
CA TYR A 49 -4.12 6.11 7.54
C TYR A 49 -3.09 6.79 6.59
N TYR A 50 -2.53 6.06 5.62
CA TYR A 50 -1.52 6.57 4.68
C TYR A 50 -2.09 7.09 3.36
N PHE A 51 -3.15 6.47 2.85
CA PHE A 51 -3.70 6.68 1.51
C PHE A 51 -5.21 6.84 1.59
N LYS A 52 -5.76 7.86 0.93
CA LYS A 52 -7.21 8.08 0.90
C LYS A 52 -7.94 7.18 -0.08
N SER A 53 -7.24 6.71 -1.10
CA SER A 53 -7.77 5.87 -2.17
C SER A 53 -6.64 5.17 -2.93
N LYS A 54 -6.99 4.34 -3.92
CA LYS A 54 -6.02 3.66 -4.80
C LYS A 54 -5.13 4.65 -5.54
N GLU A 55 -5.66 5.81 -5.91
CA GLU A 55 -4.94 6.86 -6.62
C GLU A 55 -3.77 7.39 -5.79
N GLY A 56 -3.87 7.34 -4.45
CA GLY A 56 -2.77 7.68 -3.55
C GLY A 56 -1.56 6.74 -3.63
N LEU A 57 -1.69 5.57 -4.26
CA LEU A 57 -0.57 4.65 -4.52
C LEU A 57 0.18 4.98 -5.82
N VAL A 58 -0.34 5.90 -6.62
CA VAL A 58 0.21 6.29 -7.93
C VAL A 58 1.01 7.60 -7.85
N HIS A 59 0.87 8.35 -6.75
CA HIS A 59 1.59 9.60 -6.46
C HIS A 59 2.69 9.39 -5.42
#